data_AF-A0A514CJ51-F1
#
_entry.id   AF-A0A514CJ51-F1
#
_cell.length_a   1.000
_cell.length_b   1.000
_cell.length_c   1.000
_cell.angle_alpha   90.00
_cell.angle_beta   90.00
_cell.angle_gamma   90.00
#
_symmetry.space_group_name_H-M   'P 1'
#
loop_
_entity.id
_entity.type
_entity.pdbx_description
1 polymer ?
#
loop_
_entity_poly.entity_id
_entity_poly.type
_entity_poly.pdbx_seq_one_letter_code
_entity_poly.pdbx_strand_id
1 'polypeptide(L)'
;MTYLEKLIKEKGPILSSELLESLAIKEPSISKEAARKRLSRISKDVYRIKGLFADGQILFHDKEDYGTEDYYSGLSRALKKAGKQYHIILQSLDFHYGQIKLNQLPSYSVNPVLDLKGHITFGTALEKLKRLNLIQVDDEFVTVSSLVTDNNPNHNRAKGIEVAKNFLLIQFNDWSRKIGLVSYNSSKFHSEFGKYQFNFVSPSYIGSLPKINGKNIIPAFVVADILIGNTVNENQVEFFLNKIKALKFQKNLAKFIPFLIVESVDTKALNNLKAQGVVVGFVNELFGDKYKDLLNSLISLVTNAGAILKKNPEAYLDLISKLNKLVDGKTNNLRGDLFELAVGYYQGRVCKSIDIGKLINHEGLQREIDVFGLQSDKIIISECKGYNQKVGLEEVKTWLTEKVPVIRKWVLDQPSISDKELVFEFWSTGGFNDEAITFLTKRKENTSKYKIDFFDLDEMIEKSKEIKSKKFTEILREYYIKEI
;
A
#
# COMPACT_ATOMS: atom_id res chain seq x y z
N MET A 1 -5.00 15.07 43.83
CA MET A 1 -5.40 14.20 42.71
C MET A 1 -6.81 13.67 42.95
N THR A 2 -7.76 14.05 42.09
CA THR A 2 -9.17 13.62 42.14
C THR A 2 -9.31 12.13 41.81
N TYR A 3 -10.47 11.53 42.08
CA TYR A 3 -10.73 10.14 41.68
C TYR A 3 -10.54 9.88 40.19
N LEU A 4 -11.00 10.80 39.33
CA LEU A 4 -10.89 10.67 37.88
C LEU A 4 -9.43 10.76 37.42
N GLU A 5 -8.64 11.66 38.02
CA GLU A 5 -7.21 11.78 37.73
C GLU A 5 -6.44 10.51 38.12
N LYS A 6 -6.73 9.94 39.31
CA LYS A 6 -6.16 8.64 39.72
C LYS A 6 -6.51 7.53 38.74
N LEU A 7 -7.78 7.46 38.34
CA LEU A 7 -8.27 6.44 37.41
C LEU A 7 -7.59 6.53 36.03
N ILE A 8 -7.35 7.75 35.53
CA ILE A 8 -6.60 7.96 34.28
C ILE A 8 -5.16 7.49 34.44
N LYS A 9 -4.49 7.87 35.54
CA LYS A 9 -3.11 7.45 35.80
C LYS A 9 -2.96 5.94 35.98
N GLU A 10 -3.96 5.27 36.53
CA GLU A 10 -3.95 3.80 36.74
C GLU A 10 -4.31 3.01 35.47
N LYS A 11 -5.21 3.52 34.62
CA LYS A 11 -5.70 2.79 33.44
C LYS A 11 -5.06 3.21 32.11
N GLY A 12 -4.24 4.27 32.13
CA GLY A 12 -3.74 4.93 30.93
C GLY A 12 -4.87 5.63 30.13
N PRO A 13 -4.71 5.77 28.80
CA PRO A 13 -5.69 6.49 27.99
C PRO A 13 -7.09 5.88 28.04
N ILE A 14 -8.08 6.71 28.35
CA ILE A 14 -9.46 6.28 28.61
C ILE A 14 -10.50 7.25 28.07
N LEU A 15 -11.57 6.74 27.46
CA LEU A 15 -12.62 7.57 26.87
C LEU A 15 -13.49 8.23 27.94
N SER A 16 -14.03 9.40 27.60
CA SER A 16 -14.98 10.13 28.44
C SER A 16 -16.19 9.30 28.86
N SER A 17 -16.68 8.41 27.99
CA SER A 17 -17.80 7.51 28.28
C SER A 17 -17.46 6.51 29.40
N GLU A 18 -16.27 5.92 29.34
CA GLU A 18 -15.78 4.94 30.31
C GLU A 18 -15.49 5.58 31.68
N LEU A 19 -14.99 6.82 31.66
CA LEU A 19 -14.85 7.63 32.87
C LEU A 19 -16.21 7.96 33.50
N LEU A 20 -17.21 8.31 32.69
CA LEU A 20 -18.57 8.58 33.17
C LEU A 20 -19.22 7.32 33.77
N GLU A 21 -19.07 6.16 33.12
CA GLU A 21 -19.54 4.87 33.63
C GLU A 21 -18.87 4.53 34.96
N SER A 22 -17.54 4.67 35.03
CA SER A 22 -16.77 4.41 36.26
C SER A 22 -17.15 5.37 37.40
N LEU A 23 -17.54 6.61 37.09
CA LEU A 23 -18.00 7.58 38.06
C LEU A 23 -19.43 7.27 38.55
N ALA A 24 -20.32 6.86 37.65
CA ALA A 24 -21.68 6.48 38.01
C ALA A 24 -21.73 5.21 38.88
N ILE A 25 -20.80 4.26 38.67
CA ILE A 25 -20.66 3.08 39.53
C ILE A 25 -20.19 3.49 40.93
N LYS A 26 -19.24 4.42 41.03
CA LYS A 26 -18.71 4.89 42.32
C LYS A 26 -19.71 5.76 43.09
N GLU A 27 -20.49 6.58 42.38
CA GLU A 27 -21.49 7.48 42.94
C GLU A 27 -22.84 7.30 42.23
N PRO A 28 -23.65 6.28 42.60
CA PRO A 28 -24.89 5.95 41.89
C PRO A 28 -25.93 7.08 41.82
N SER A 29 -25.86 8.05 42.74
CA SER A 29 -26.77 9.20 42.79
C SER A 29 -26.32 10.40 41.95
N ILE A 30 -25.16 10.35 41.29
CA ILE A 30 -24.65 11.47 40.50
C ILE A 30 -25.48 11.70 39.23
N SER A 31 -25.92 12.93 38.98
CA SER A 31 -26.58 13.27 37.72
C SER A 31 -25.58 13.29 36.55
N LYS A 32 -26.06 13.04 35.33
CA LYS A 32 -25.22 13.06 34.12
C LYS A 32 -24.55 14.43 33.91
N GLU A 33 -25.27 15.50 34.22
CA GLU A 33 -24.78 16.88 34.13
C GLU A 33 -23.67 17.13 35.15
N ALA A 34 -23.85 16.68 36.39
CA ALA A 34 -22.84 16.81 37.44
C ALA A 34 -21.57 16.00 37.10
N ALA A 35 -21.75 14.78 36.59
CA ALA A 35 -20.65 13.92 36.14
C ALA A 35 -19.83 14.57 35.02
N ARG A 36 -20.50 15.08 33.96
CA ARG A 36 -19.85 15.83 32.88
C ARG A 36 -19.12 17.08 33.37
N LYS A 37 -19.70 17.80 34.34
CA LYS A 37 -19.08 18.98 34.96
C LYS A 37 -17.82 18.63 35.76
N ARG A 38 -17.73 17.41 36.32
CA ARG A 38 -16.49 16.94 36.96
C ARG A 38 -15.41 16.61 35.93
N LEU A 39 -15.75 15.96 34.82
CA LEU A 39 -14.79 15.71 33.72
C LEU A 39 -14.23 17.01 33.14
N SER A 40 -15.04 18.06 32.99
CA SER A 40 -14.55 19.34 32.46
C SER A 40 -13.58 20.07 33.41
N ARG A 41 -13.60 19.73 34.70
CA ARG A 41 -12.75 20.28 35.77
C ARG A 41 -11.48 19.49 36.04
N ILE A 42 -11.25 18.37 35.35
CA ILE A 42 -9.99 17.60 35.45
C ILE A 42 -8.80 18.53 35.20
N SER A 43 -7.70 18.33 35.95
CA SER A 43 -6.50 19.19 35.91
C SER A 43 -5.93 19.37 34.50
N LYS A 44 -5.04 20.38 34.36
CA LYS A 44 -4.29 20.65 33.12
C LYS A 44 -3.20 19.61 32.82
N ASP A 45 -2.82 18.80 33.81
CA ASP A 45 -1.80 17.75 33.64
C ASP A 45 -2.35 16.50 32.94
N VAL A 46 -3.68 16.40 32.83
CA VAL A 46 -4.35 15.42 32.00
C VAL A 46 -4.64 16.01 30.62
N TYR A 47 -4.09 15.36 29.61
CA TYR A 47 -4.20 15.79 28.21
C TYR A 47 -5.46 15.19 27.58
N ARG A 48 -5.96 15.87 26.54
CA ARG A 48 -7.28 15.60 25.94
C ARG A 48 -7.19 15.53 24.43
N ILE A 49 -7.56 14.40 23.85
CA ILE A 49 -7.68 14.25 22.40
C ILE A 49 -9.14 14.37 22.01
N LYS A 50 -9.46 15.35 21.15
CA LYS A 50 -10.82 15.70 20.72
C LYS A 50 -11.00 15.52 19.21
N GLY A 51 -12.25 15.36 18.78
CA GLY A 51 -12.62 15.43 17.35
C GLY A 51 -12.28 14.18 16.53
N LEU A 52 -11.99 13.05 17.19
CA LEU A 52 -11.76 11.75 16.58
C LEU A 52 -12.86 10.73 16.88
N PHE A 53 -13.57 10.92 17.98
CA PHE A 53 -14.46 9.93 18.54
C PHE A 53 -15.92 10.33 18.33
N ALA A 54 -16.78 9.35 18.09
CA ALA A 54 -18.21 9.50 17.94
C ALA A 54 -18.83 10.19 19.16
N ASP A 55 -19.98 10.84 18.95
CA ASP A 55 -20.73 11.56 19.99
C ASP A 55 -19.94 12.65 20.71
N GLY A 56 -18.88 13.17 20.08
CA GLY A 56 -18.01 14.19 20.68
C GLY A 56 -17.20 13.69 21.86
N GLN A 57 -17.00 12.37 21.99
CA GLN A 57 -16.19 11.79 23.06
C GLN A 57 -14.74 12.33 23.01
N ILE A 58 -14.12 12.32 24.19
CA ILE A 58 -12.77 12.83 24.42
C ILE A 58 -11.95 11.69 25.02
N LEU A 59 -10.74 11.46 24.50
CA LEU A 59 -9.77 10.58 25.13
C LEU A 59 -8.94 11.39 26.13
N PHE A 60 -8.88 10.92 27.37
CA PHE A 60 -8.05 11.50 28.42
C PHE A 60 -6.85 10.60 28.67
N HIS A 61 -5.67 11.18 28.86
CA HIS A 61 -4.46 10.46 29.23
C HIS A 61 -3.56 11.34 30.10
N ASP A 62 -2.67 10.73 30.89
CA ASP A 62 -1.67 11.48 31.64
C ASP A 62 -0.61 12.03 30.67
N LYS A 63 0.01 13.16 31.03
CA LYS A 63 1.09 13.74 30.23
C LYS A 63 2.29 12.78 30.14
N GLU A 64 2.55 12.02 31.20
CA GLU A 64 3.64 11.04 31.27
C GLU A 64 3.44 9.88 30.29
N ASP A 65 2.19 9.55 29.94
CA ASP A 65 1.88 8.45 29.02
C ASP A 65 2.31 8.78 27.58
N TYR A 66 2.41 10.05 27.20
CA TYR A 66 2.53 10.44 25.80
C TYR A 66 3.75 9.79 25.10
N GLY A 67 3.48 9.06 24.02
CA GLY A 67 4.52 8.37 23.23
C GLY A 67 4.94 7.00 23.79
N THR A 68 4.39 6.56 24.91
CA THR A 68 4.61 5.21 25.47
C THR A 68 3.72 4.17 24.77
N GLU A 69 4.05 2.88 24.97
CA GLU A 69 3.23 1.76 24.48
C GLU A 69 1.80 1.80 25.04
N ASP A 70 1.64 2.14 26.33
CA ASP A 70 0.34 2.29 26.99
C ASP A 70 -0.50 3.39 26.33
N TYR A 71 0.14 4.49 25.91
CA TYR A 71 -0.55 5.55 25.17
C TYR A 71 -1.09 5.05 23.84
N TYR A 72 -0.27 4.37 23.05
CA TYR A 72 -0.68 3.86 21.74
C TYR A 72 -1.70 2.73 21.83
N SER A 73 -1.56 1.83 22.80
CA SER A 73 -2.54 0.78 23.10
C SER A 73 -3.89 1.37 23.50
N GLY A 74 -3.91 2.34 24.43
CA GLY A 74 -5.13 3.02 24.85
C GLY A 74 -5.79 3.82 23.72
N LEU A 75 -5.00 4.50 22.89
CA LEU A 75 -5.49 5.20 21.71
C LEU A 75 -6.08 4.24 20.67
N SER A 76 -5.41 3.12 20.37
CA SER A 76 -5.92 2.09 19.45
C SER A 76 -7.25 1.51 19.94
N ARG A 77 -7.35 1.18 21.24
CA ARG A 77 -8.60 0.75 21.89
C ARG A 77 -9.72 1.79 21.73
N ALA A 78 -9.40 3.07 21.97
CA ALA A 78 -10.36 4.16 21.84
C ALA A 78 -10.84 4.34 20.39
N LEU A 79 -9.95 4.22 19.41
CA LEU A 79 -10.30 4.27 17.98
C LEU A 79 -11.20 3.09 17.60
N LYS A 80 -10.88 1.88 18.04
CA LYS A 80 -11.72 0.69 17.80
C LYS A 80 -13.14 0.85 18.37
N LYS A 81 -13.26 1.46 19.56
CA LYS A 81 -14.54 1.64 20.25
C LYS A 81 -15.36 2.81 19.68
N ALA A 82 -14.75 3.99 19.51
CA ALA A 82 -15.46 5.23 19.21
C ALA A 82 -14.90 6.01 18.01
N GLY A 83 -13.72 5.67 17.48
CA GLY A 83 -13.08 6.31 16.33
C GLY A 83 -13.04 5.44 15.08
N LYS A 84 -14.12 4.69 14.80
CA LYS A 84 -14.12 3.56 13.85
C LYS A 84 -13.52 3.85 12.48
N GLN A 85 -13.81 5.01 11.88
CA GLN A 85 -13.27 5.37 10.57
C GLN A 85 -11.72 5.40 10.53
N TYR A 86 -11.10 5.83 11.63
CA TYR A 86 -9.65 5.85 11.78
C TYR A 86 -9.11 4.44 12.02
N HIS A 87 -9.80 3.67 12.88
CA HIS A 87 -9.45 2.28 13.14
C HIS A 87 -9.47 1.44 11.86
N ILE A 88 -10.46 1.64 10.98
CA ILE A 88 -10.58 0.92 9.71
C ILE A 88 -9.39 1.20 8.78
N ILE A 89 -8.89 2.45 8.73
CA ILE A 89 -7.69 2.79 7.95
C ILE A 89 -6.47 2.05 8.52
N LEU A 90 -6.28 2.07 9.84
CA LEU A 90 -5.16 1.37 10.51
C LEU A 90 -5.24 -0.14 10.29
N GLN A 91 -6.43 -0.74 10.42
CA GLN A 91 -6.65 -2.15 10.16
C GLN A 91 -6.40 -2.52 8.70
N SER A 92 -6.71 -1.62 7.76
CA SER A 92 -6.44 -1.84 6.37
C SER A 92 -4.92 -1.81 6.11
N LEU A 93 -4.17 -0.88 6.70
CA LEU A 93 -2.71 -0.92 6.66
C LEU A 93 -2.15 -2.23 7.25
N ASP A 94 -2.63 -2.63 8.43
CA ASP A 94 -2.23 -3.88 9.10
C ASP A 94 -2.52 -5.14 8.26
N PHE A 95 -3.70 -5.21 7.62
CA PHE A 95 -4.05 -6.30 6.69
C PHE A 95 -3.06 -6.42 5.54
N HIS A 96 -2.49 -5.30 5.10
CA HIS A 96 -1.50 -5.20 4.01
C HIS A 96 -0.07 -5.19 4.53
N TYR A 97 0.19 -5.79 5.70
CA TYR A 97 1.54 -5.92 6.27
C TYR A 97 2.22 -4.58 6.54
N GLY A 98 1.41 -3.58 6.82
CA GLY A 98 1.81 -2.29 7.37
C GLY A 98 2.08 -1.19 6.34
N GLN A 99 1.92 -1.43 5.04
CA GLN A 99 2.19 -0.43 4.02
C GLN A 99 1.25 -0.54 2.82
N ILE A 100 0.75 0.60 2.33
CA ILE A 100 -0.05 0.70 1.09
C ILE A 100 0.32 2.00 0.37
N LYS A 101 0.31 2.00 -0.96
CA LYS A 101 0.47 3.24 -1.74
C LYS A 101 -0.58 4.29 -1.37
N LEU A 102 -0.14 5.54 -1.25
CA LEU A 102 -0.95 6.69 -0.86
C LEU A 102 -2.18 6.86 -1.76
N ASN A 103 -2.02 6.68 -3.08
CA ASN A 103 -3.11 6.77 -4.04
C ASN A 103 -4.03 5.53 -4.04
N GLN A 104 -3.66 4.42 -3.40
CA GLN A 104 -4.46 3.20 -3.35
C GLN A 104 -5.21 3.04 -2.01
N LEU A 105 -4.63 3.51 -0.90
CA LEU A 105 -5.21 3.43 0.44
C LEU A 105 -6.65 3.96 0.56
N PRO A 106 -7.10 5.01 -0.17
CA PRO A 106 -8.48 5.47 -0.07
C PRO A 106 -9.51 4.40 -0.43
N SER A 107 -9.15 3.45 -1.32
CA SER A 107 -9.99 2.29 -1.66
C SER A 107 -10.30 1.41 -0.45
N TYR A 108 -9.43 1.37 0.55
CA TYR A 108 -9.57 0.57 1.77
C TYR A 108 -10.06 1.39 2.98
N SER A 109 -10.68 2.54 2.74
CA SER A 109 -11.23 3.40 3.79
C SER A 109 -12.75 3.48 3.75
N VAL A 110 -13.35 4.03 4.80
CA VAL A 110 -14.77 4.44 4.83
C VAL A 110 -14.96 5.92 4.54
N ASN A 111 -13.89 6.63 4.19
CA ASN A 111 -13.90 8.06 4.03
C ASN A 111 -14.02 8.41 2.54
N PRO A 112 -14.91 9.35 2.16
CA PRO A 112 -14.98 9.81 0.79
C PRO A 112 -13.70 10.58 0.43
N VAL A 113 -13.28 10.47 -0.84
CA VAL A 113 -12.14 11.23 -1.38
C VAL A 113 -12.53 12.67 -1.75
N LEU A 114 -13.83 12.93 -1.94
CA LEU A 114 -14.40 14.25 -2.17
C LEU A 114 -15.36 14.65 -1.06
N ASP A 115 -15.65 15.95 -0.93
CA ASP A 115 -16.54 16.46 0.12
C ASP A 115 -17.95 15.85 0.03
N LEU A 116 -18.36 15.20 1.12
CA LEU A 116 -19.69 14.66 1.31
C LEU A 116 -20.23 15.16 2.66
N LYS A 117 -21.39 15.81 2.63
CA LYS A 117 -21.98 16.47 3.80
C LYS A 117 -22.11 15.49 4.98
N GLY A 118 -21.54 15.86 6.13
CA GLY A 118 -21.57 15.04 7.35
C GLY A 118 -20.47 13.97 7.43
N HIS A 119 -19.59 13.87 6.43
CA HIS A 119 -18.48 12.93 6.41
C HIS A 119 -17.14 13.65 6.47
N ILE A 120 -16.16 13.01 7.10
CA ILE A 120 -14.77 13.43 7.08
C ILE A 120 -14.12 12.86 5.83
N THR A 121 -13.43 13.69 5.05
CA THR A 121 -12.72 13.23 3.85
C THR A 121 -11.52 12.36 4.20
N PHE A 122 -11.08 11.52 3.27
CA PHE A 122 -9.92 10.65 3.44
C PHE A 122 -8.67 11.47 3.81
N GLY A 123 -8.39 12.57 3.09
CA GLY A 123 -7.25 13.44 3.39
C GLY A 123 -7.30 14.00 4.81
N THR A 124 -8.47 14.47 5.27
CA THR A 124 -8.64 14.95 6.66
C THR A 124 -8.43 13.83 7.68
N ALA A 125 -8.86 12.61 7.36
CA ALA A 125 -8.67 11.46 8.24
C ALA A 125 -7.18 11.08 8.35
N LEU A 126 -6.49 11.07 7.22
CA LEU A 126 -5.06 10.76 7.11
C LEU A 126 -4.21 11.77 7.89
N GLU A 127 -4.46 13.08 7.73
CA GLU A 127 -3.73 14.12 8.46
C GLU A 127 -3.89 14.00 10.00
N LYS A 128 -5.09 13.61 10.45
CA LYS A 128 -5.33 13.36 11.88
C LYS A 128 -4.54 12.15 12.40
N LEU A 129 -4.46 11.07 11.63
CA LEU A 129 -3.66 9.89 11.98
C LEU A 129 -2.16 10.22 12.00
N LYS A 130 -1.69 10.96 10.99
CA LYS A 130 -0.30 11.43 10.89
C LYS A 130 0.10 12.28 12.10
N ARG A 131 -0.74 13.26 12.48
CA ARG A 131 -0.48 14.12 13.65
C ARG A 131 -0.39 13.36 14.97
N LEU A 132 -1.00 12.18 15.06
CA LEU A 132 -0.96 11.32 16.25
C LEU A 132 0.20 10.31 16.20
N ASN A 133 1.07 10.38 15.17
CA ASN A 133 2.16 9.43 14.93
C ASN A 133 1.67 7.97 14.85
N LEU A 134 0.44 7.76 14.35
CA LEU A 134 -0.13 6.42 14.11
C LEU A 134 0.27 5.87 12.74
N ILE A 135 0.58 6.79 11.82
CA ILE A 135 1.05 6.49 10.47
C ILE A 135 2.18 7.45 10.09
N GLN A 136 3.03 6.99 9.19
CA GLN A 136 3.98 7.80 8.43
C GLN A 136 3.46 7.89 6.99
N VAL A 137 3.55 9.09 6.40
CA VAL A 137 3.15 9.35 5.01
C VAL A 137 4.35 9.95 4.30
N ASP A 138 4.83 9.27 3.28
CA ASP A 138 5.77 9.80 2.30
C ASP A 138 5.05 10.07 0.96
N ASP A 139 5.80 10.38 -0.10
CA ASP A 139 5.21 10.78 -1.38
C ASP A 139 4.47 9.64 -2.09
N GLU A 140 4.85 8.38 -1.82
CA GLU A 140 4.33 7.21 -2.52
C GLU A 140 3.51 6.30 -1.60
N PHE A 141 3.88 6.18 -0.33
CA PHE A 141 3.35 5.19 0.60
C PHE A 141 2.84 5.80 1.90
N VAL A 142 1.90 5.06 2.50
CA VAL A 142 1.48 5.23 3.88
C VAL A 142 1.91 3.98 4.63
N THR A 143 2.65 4.17 5.72
CA THR A 143 3.13 3.11 6.60
C THR A 143 2.50 3.27 7.97
N VAL A 144 2.03 2.19 8.58
CA VAL A 144 1.50 2.20 9.95
C VAL A 144 2.64 2.14 10.97
N SER A 145 2.46 2.79 12.12
CA SER A 145 3.40 2.66 13.23
C SER A 145 3.35 1.25 13.84
N SER A 146 4.52 0.65 14.10
CA SER A 146 4.63 -0.66 14.75
C SER A 146 4.04 -0.69 16.17
N LEU A 147 3.80 0.48 16.79
CA LEU A 147 3.20 0.62 18.11
C LEU A 147 1.68 0.39 18.13
N VAL A 148 1.04 0.27 16.95
CA VAL A 148 -0.43 0.11 16.83
C VAL A 148 -0.87 -1.00 15.89
N THR A 149 0.07 -1.81 15.41
CA THR A 149 -0.21 -2.97 14.56
C THR A 149 -0.39 -4.23 15.39
N ASP A 150 -1.36 -5.06 14.99
CA ASP A 150 -1.54 -6.40 15.55
C ASP A 150 -0.57 -7.39 14.87
N ASN A 151 -0.21 -7.13 13.61
CA ASN A 151 0.74 -7.94 12.83
C ASN A 151 2.10 -7.24 12.71
N ASN A 152 3.18 -8.02 12.67
CA ASN A 152 4.51 -7.46 12.37
C ASN A 152 4.52 -6.92 10.93
N PRO A 153 4.83 -5.62 10.72
CA PRO A 153 4.98 -5.07 9.39
C PRO A 153 6.02 -5.85 8.57
N ASN A 154 5.73 -6.10 7.31
CA ASN A 154 6.63 -6.79 6.39
C ASN A 154 6.52 -6.15 5.01
N HIS A 155 7.43 -5.21 4.74
CA HIS A 155 7.46 -4.42 3.51
C HIS A 155 7.59 -5.28 2.25
N ASN A 156 8.45 -6.29 2.25
CA ASN A 156 8.62 -7.17 1.09
C ASN A 156 7.32 -7.95 0.79
N ARG A 157 6.60 -8.36 1.84
CA ARG A 157 5.30 -9.03 1.68
C ARG A 157 4.21 -8.06 1.25
N ALA A 158 4.19 -6.84 1.79
CA ALA A 158 3.30 -5.77 1.34
C ALA A 158 3.48 -5.50 -0.16
N LYS A 159 4.74 -5.36 -0.61
CA LYS A 159 5.11 -5.22 -2.03
C LYS A 159 4.62 -6.40 -2.86
N GLY A 160 4.91 -7.63 -2.44
CA GLY A 160 4.45 -8.83 -3.15
C GLY A 160 2.93 -8.90 -3.32
N ILE A 161 2.18 -8.49 -2.30
CA ILE A 161 0.72 -8.39 -2.36
C ILE A 161 0.27 -7.28 -3.30
N GLU A 162 0.93 -6.12 -3.29
CA GLU A 162 0.61 -5.03 -4.20
C GLU A 162 0.75 -5.47 -5.67
N VAL A 163 1.87 -6.10 -6.03
CA VAL A 163 2.10 -6.62 -7.38
C VAL A 163 1.02 -7.63 -7.77
N ALA A 164 0.67 -8.54 -6.85
CA ALA A 164 -0.38 -9.53 -7.06
C ALA A 164 -1.78 -8.90 -7.23
N LYS A 165 -2.08 -7.83 -6.48
CA LYS A 165 -3.34 -7.08 -6.61
C LYS A 165 -3.43 -6.35 -7.94
N ASN A 166 -2.36 -5.68 -8.36
CA ASN A 166 -2.30 -4.99 -9.65
C ASN A 166 -2.52 -5.99 -10.78
N PHE A 167 -1.90 -7.17 -10.69
CA PHE A 167 -2.14 -8.25 -11.65
C PHE A 167 -3.61 -8.70 -11.67
N LEU A 168 -4.18 -8.95 -10.50
CA LEU A 168 -5.57 -9.40 -10.35
C LEU A 168 -6.57 -8.35 -10.86
N LEU A 169 -6.31 -7.04 -10.70
CA LEU A 169 -7.13 -5.97 -11.28
C LEU A 169 -7.15 -6.00 -12.81
N ILE A 170 -5.99 -6.22 -13.43
CA ILE A 170 -5.87 -6.34 -14.88
C ILE A 170 -6.67 -7.55 -15.37
N GLN A 171 -6.57 -8.69 -14.69
CA GLN A 171 -7.33 -9.88 -15.07
C GLN A 171 -8.82 -9.75 -14.82
N PHE A 172 -9.23 -9.11 -13.73
CA PHE A 172 -10.65 -8.84 -13.48
C PHE A 172 -11.23 -7.91 -14.54
N ASN A 173 -10.49 -6.87 -14.95
CA ASN A 173 -10.88 -6.03 -16.08
C ASN A 173 -11.03 -6.85 -17.37
N ASP A 174 -10.07 -7.74 -17.65
CA ASP A 174 -10.09 -8.56 -18.86
C ASP A 174 -11.23 -9.58 -18.88
N TRP A 175 -11.46 -10.26 -17.77
CA TRP A 175 -12.57 -11.18 -17.59
C TRP A 175 -13.91 -10.45 -17.73
N SER A 176 -14.11 -9.36 -16.98
CA SER A 176 -15.39 -8.64 -16.95
C SER A 176 -15.76 -8.04 -18.30
N ARG A 177 -14.80 -7.52 -19.07
CA ARG A 177 -15.07 -7.00 -20.42
C ARG A 177 -15.33 -8.13 -21.44
N LYS A 178 -14.64 -9.27 -21.34
CA LYS A 178 -14.82 -10.43 -22.25
C LYS A 178 -16.21 -11.06 -22.13
N ILE A 179 -16.80 -11.05 -20.94
CA ILE A 179 -18.17 -11.55 -20.72
C ILE A 179 -19.26 -10.48 -20.95
N GLY A 180 -18.89 -9.26 -21.36
CA GLY A 180 -19.82 -8.16 -21.58
C GLY A 180 -20.41 -7.54 -20.30
N LEU A 181 -19.80 -7.78 -19.13
CA LEU A 181 -20.25 -7.21 -17.86
C LEU A 181 -19.97 -5.71 -17.78
N VAL A 182 -18.86 -5.26 -18.35
CA VAL A 182 -18.44 -3.85 -18.38
C VAL A 182 -18.10 -3.40 -19.79
N SER A 183 -18.08 -2.09 -20.01
CA SER A 183 -17.64 -1.50 -21.27
C SER A 183 -16.14 -1.69 -21.49
N TYR A 184 -15.77 -1.96 -22.75
CA TYR A 184 -14.47 -2.53 -23.09
C TYR A 184 -13.26 -1.61 -22.84
N ASN A 185 -13.41 -0.28 -22.99
CA ASN A 185 -12.32 0.70 -22.96
C ASN A 185 -12.50 1.82 -21.94
N SER A 186 -13.41 1.66 -20.97
CA SER A 186 -13.77 2.75 -20.03
C SER A 186 -13.52 2.43 -18.57
N SER A 187 -12.99 1.24 -18.27
CA SER A 187 -12.58 0.86 -16.93
C SER A 187 -11.45 1.75 -16.41
N LYS A 188 -11.55 2.15 -15.14
CA LYS A 188 -10.54 2.93 -14.43
C LYS A 188 -10.12 2.19 -13.16
N PHE A 189 -8.85 2.26 -12.83
CA PHE A 189 -8.29 1.71 -11.59
C PHE A 189 -8.12 2.80 -10.55
N HIS A 190 -8.28 2.45 -9.27
CA HIS A 190 -8.16 3.36 -8.13
C HIS A 190 -8.93 4.68 -8.35
N SER A 191 -10.17 4.55 -8.86
CA SER A 191 -10.96 5.68 -9.34
C SER A 191 -12.18 5.92 -8.44
N GLU A 192 -12.71 7.13 -8.52
CA GLU A 192 -13.88 7.57 -7.78
C GLU A 192 -15.20 7.03 -8.37
N PHE A 193 -16.11 6.64 -7.48
CA PHE A 193 -17.54 6.44 -7.73
C PHE A 193 -18.36 6.85 -6.49
N GLY A 194 -19.31 7.77 -6.66
CA GLY A 194 -20.14 8.27 -5.56
C GLY A 194 -19.35 8.96 -4.45
N LYS A 195 -18.26 9.64 -4.82
CA LYS A 195 -17.27 10.31 -3.95
C LYS A 195 -16.37 9.39 -3.13
N TYR A 196 -16.44 8.08 -3.34
CA TYR A 196 -15.55 7.10 -2.72
C TYR A 196 -14.63 6.48 -3.76
N GLN A 197 -13.43 6.07 -3.36
CA GLN A 197 -12.52 5.37 -4.25
C GLN A 197 -12.75 3.85 -4.20
N PHE A 198 -12.57 3.20 -5.35
CA PHE A 198 -12.56 1.76 -5.50
C PHE A 198 -11.35 1.33 -6.33
N ASN A 199 -10.84 0.12 -6.11
CA ASN A 199 -9.75 -0.43 -6.92
C ASN A 199 -10.14 -0.52 -8.41
N PHE A 200 -11.42 -0.77 -8.71
CA PHE A 200 -11.96 -0.84 -10.07
C PHE A 200 -13.30 -0.11 -10.17
N VAL A 201 -13.46 0.71 -11.20
CA VAL A 201 -14.73 1.37 -11.55
C VAL A 201 -14.91 1.27 -13.06
N SER A 202 -16.04 0.75 -13.52
CA SER A 202 -16.34 0.67 -14.96
C SER A 202 -17.84 0.74 -15.25
N PRO A 203 -18.29 1.44 -16.30
CA PRO A 203 -19.69 1.47 -16.66
C PRO A 203 -20.16 0.12 -17.21
N SER A 204 -21.41 -0.21 -16.91
CA SER A 204 -22.09 -1.43 -17.31
C SER A 204 -23.42 -1.11 -18.01
N TYR A 205 -23.66 -1.81 -19.11
CA TYR A 205 -24.85 -1.70 -19.95
C TYR A 205 -25.71 -2.98 -19.92
N ILE A 206 -25.49 -3.88 -18.94
CA ILE A 206 -26.32 -5.08 -18.76
C ILE A 206 -27.80 -4.67 -18.63
N GLY A 207 -28.65 -5.24 -19.49
CA GLY A 207 -29.93 -4.64 -19.89
C GLY A 207 -30.90 -4.17 -18.79
N SER A 208 -30.88 -4.75 -17.60
CA SER A 208 -31.76 -4.37 -16.48
C SER A 208 -31.19 -3.31 -15.53
N LEU A 209 -29.91 -2.95 -15.68
CA LEU A 209 -29.22 -2.02 -14.79
C LEU A 209 -29.32 -0.55 -15.24
N PRO A 210 -28.99 -0.18 -16.50
CA PRO A 210 -29.07 1.19 -16.95
C PRO A 210 -30.45 1.82 -16.76
N LYS A 211 -30.46 3.16 -16.69
CA LYS A 211 -31.71 3.94 -16.69
C LYS A 211 -31.83 4.66 -18.03
N ILE A 212 -33.02 4.69 -18.59
CA ILE A 212 -33.34 5.49 -19.77
C ILE A 212 -33.87 6.83 -19.29
N ASN A 213 -33.27 7.92 -19.77
CA ASN A 213 -33.75 9.28 -19.54
C ASN A 213 -33.96 9.97 -20.89
N GLY A 214 -35.20 9.92 -21.39
CA GLY A 214 -35.53 10.35 -22.74
C GLY A 214 -34.76 9.52 -23.79
N LYS A 215 -33.90 10.18 -24.58
CA LYS A 215 -33.04 9.52 -25.59
C LYS A 215 -31.69 9.05 -25.04
N ASN A 216 -31.34 9.42 -23.81
CA ASN A 216 -30.03 9.12 -23.23
C ASN A 216 -30.09 7.87 -22.35
N ILE A 217 -29.07 7.01 -22.47
CA ILE A 217 -28.86 5.87 -21.57
C ILE A 217 -27.87 6.30 -20.49
N ILE A 218 -28.31 6.26 -19.23
CA ILE A 218 -27.45 6.43 -18.07
C ILE A 218 -26.96 5.03 -17.68
N PRO A 219 -25.66 4.73 -17.85
CA PRO A 219 -25.14 3.40 -17.53
C PRO A 219 -25.24 3.12 -16.03
N ALA A 220 -25.26 1.83 -15.70
CA ALA A 220 -24.92 1.38 -14.36
C ALA A 220 -23.39 1.29 -14.23
N PHE A 221 -22.90 0.88 -13.07
CA PHE A 221 -21.47 0.72 -12.81
C PHE A 221 -21.15 -0.62 -12.15
N VAL A 222 -19.99 -1.18 -12.46
CA VAL A 222 -19.35 -2.20 -11.64
C VAL A 222 -18.27 -1.49 -10.83
N VAL A 223 -18.30 -1.69 -9.52
CA VAL A 223 -17.26 -1.23 -8.60
C VAL A 223 -16.66 -2.44 -7.90
N ALA A 224 -15.34 -2.50 -7.78
CA ALA A 224 -14.70 -3.62 -7.11
C ALA A 224 -13.52 -3.19 -6.23
N ASP A 225 -13.33 -3.92 -5.12
CA ASP A 225 -12.12 -3.90 -4.31
C ASP A 225 -11.55 -5.31 -4.14
N ILE A 226 -10.27 -5.40 -3.79
CA ILE A 226 -9.52 -6.66 -3.67
C ILE A 226 -8.91 -6.83 -2.28
N LEU A 227 -9.17 -7.97 -1.63
CA LEU A 227 -8.54 -8.39 -0.38
C LEU A 227 -7.90 -9.79 -0.55
N ILE A 228 -6.58 -9.82 -0.67
CA ILE A 228 -5.78 -11.06 -0.81
C ILE A 228 -4.55 -11.00 0.11
N GLY A 229 -3.90 -12.15 0.31
CA GLY A 229 -2.63 -12.25 1.03
C GLY A 229 -2.76 -12.34 2.56
N ASN A 230 -3.97 -12.26 3.09
CA ASN A 230 -4.27 -12.43 4.52
C ASN A 230 -5.74 -12.90 4.71
N THR A 231 -6.09 -13.34 5.92
CA THR A 231 -7.43 -13.85 6.26
C THR A 231 -8.45 -12.72 6.28
N VAL A 232 -9.55 -12.89 5.52
CA VAL A 232 -10.65 -11.92 5.49
C VAL A 232 -11.75 -12.36 6.47
N ASN A 233 -11.99 -11.53 7.49
CA ASN A 233 -13.11 -11.67 8.43
C ASN A 233 -14.00 -10.42 8.43
N GLU A 234 -14.95 -10.35 9.36
CA GLU A 234 -15.92 -9.25 9.46
C GLU A 234 -15.28 -7.86 9.57
N ASN A 235 -14.15 -7.74 10.26
CA ASN A 235 -13.51 -6.45 10.43
C ASN A 235 -12.90 -5.99 9.10
N GLN A 236 -12.19 -6.88 8.41
CA GLN A 236 -11.55 -6.60 7.12
C GLN A 236 -12.55 -6.21 6.02
N VAL A 237 -13.81 -6.66 6.10
CA VAL A 237 -14.85 -6.26 5.13
C VAL A 237 -15.60 -5.00 5.52
N GLU A 238 -15.40 -4.47 6.74
CA GLU A 238 -16.17 -3.34 7.27
C GLU A 238 -16.01 -2.08 6.40
N PHE A 239 -14.80 -1.80 5.89
CA PHE A 239 -14.57 -0.66 5.01
C PHE A 239 -15.48 -0.72 3.78
N PHE A 240 -15.55 -1.88 3.14
CA PHE A 240 -16.30 -2.08 1.91
C PHE A 240 -17.80 -2.00 2.17
N LEU A 241 -18.28 -2.73 3.19
CA LEU A 241 -19.69 -2.73 3.56
C LEU A 241 -20.20 -1.33 3.91
N ASN A 242 -19.41 -0.54 4.64
CA ASN A 242 -19.79 0.81 5.02
C ASN A 242 -19.82 1.76 3.81
N LYS A 243 -18.87 1.64 2.86
CA LYS A 243 -18.95 2.35 1.58
C LYS A 243 -20.21 1.98 0.80
N ILE A 244 -20.51 0.68 0.65
CA ILE A 244 -21.68 0.21 -0.10
C ILE A 244 -22.98 0.71 0.54
N LYS A 245 -23.09 0.67 1.88
CA LYS A 245 -24.22 1.23 2.61
C LYS A 245 -24.37 2.73 2.32
N ALA A 246 -23.29 3.50 2.45
CA ALA A 246 -23.32 4.94 2.19
C ALA A 246 -23.78 5.27 0.76
N LEU A 247 -23.26 4.55 -0.24
CA LEU A 247 -23.64 4.71 -1.65
C LEU A 247 -25.12 4.43 -1.91
N LYS A 248 -25.69 3.38 -1.31
CA LYS A 248 -27.12 3.04 -1.45
C LYS A 248 -28.06 4.16 -0.99
N PHE A 249 -27.64 4.98 -0.02
CA PHE A 249 -28.42 6.11 0.48
C PHE A 249 -28.18 7.43 -0.28
N GLN A 250 -27.22 7.47 -1.22
CA GLN A 250 -26.98 8.67 -2.02
C GLN A 250 -28.08 8.90 -3.06
N LYS A 251 -28.67 10.11 -3.02
CA LYS A 251 -29.67 10.51 -4.00
C LYS A 251 -29.04 10.64 -5.39
N ASN A 252 -29.76 10.20 -6.41
CA ASN A 252 -29.39 10.29 -7.83
C ASN A 252 -28.10 9.56 -8.23
N LEU A 253 -27.60 8.65 -7.40
CA LEU A 253 -26.48 7.79 -7.79
C LEU A 253 -26.92 6.79 -8.87
N ALA A 254 -26.03 6.49 -9.82
CA ALA A 254 -26.24 5.43 -10.80
C ALA A 254 -26.39 4.07 -10.10
N LYS A 255 -27.13 3.13 -10.72
CA LYS A 255 -27.16 1.75 -10.20
C LYS A 255 -25.75 1.17 -10.28
N PHE A 256 -25.41 0.28 -9.36
CA PHE A 256 -24.10 -0.35 -9.37
C PHE A 256 -24.15 -1.80 -8.88
N ILE A 257 -23.17 -2.60 -9.31
CA ILE A 257 -22.89 -3.94 -8.81
C ILE A 257 -21.57 -3.87 -8.03
N PRO A 258 -21.60 -4.07 -6.69
CA PRO A 258 -20.39 -4.12 -5.89
C PRO A 258 -19.77 -5.52 -5.91
N PHE A 259 -18.49 -5.60 -6.27
CA PHE A 259 -17.67 -6.80 -6.19
C PHE A 259 -16.65 -6.67 -5.05
N LEU A 260 -16.48 -7.73 -4.27
CA LEU A 260 -15.32 -7.89 -3.41
C LEU A 260 -14.58 -9.16 -3.83
N ILE A 261 -13.37 -9.00 -4.34
CA ILE A 261 -12.55 -10.10 -4.82
C ILE A 261 -11.64 -10.56 -3.69
N VAL A 262 -11.69 -11.85 -3.37
CA VAL A 262 -10.99 -12.42 -2.21
C VAL A 262 -10.32 -13.75 -2.53
N GLU A 263 -9.25 -14.09 -1.82
CA GLU A 263 -8.69 -15.44 -1.87
C GLU A 263 -9.47 -16.40 -0.96
N SER A 264 -9.86 -15.91 0.22
CA SER A 264 -10.67 -16.61 1.21
C SER A 264 -11.43 -15.59 2.04
N VAL A 265 -12.55 -16.01 2.64
CA VAL A 265 -13.33 -15.20 3.58
C VAL A 265 -14.06 -16.13 4.54
N ASP A 266 -14.15 -15.74 5.81
CA ASP A 266 -14.91 -16.53 6.78
C ASP A 266 -16.42 -16.53 6.46
N THR A 267 -17.14 -17.51 7.02
CA THR A 267 -18.58 -17.69 6.74
C THR A 267 -19.42 -16.49 7.18
N LYS A 268 -19.05 -15.83 8.29
CA LYS A 268 -19.85 -14.75 8.87
C LYS A 268 -19.74 -13.48 8.03
N ALA A 269 -18.51 -13.12 7.63
CA ALA A 269 -18.21 -12.05 6.70
C ALA A 269 -18.83 -12.31 5.32
N LEU A 270 -18.74 -13.54 4.80
CA LEU A 270 -19.37 -13.93 3.53
C LEU A 270 -20.89 -13.71 3.56
N ASN A 271 -21.55 -14.13 4.64
CA ASN A 271 -22.99 -13.94 4.81
C ASN A 271 -23.37 -12.46 4.91
N ASN A 272 -22.57 -11.65 5.61
CA ASN A 272 -22.78 -10.21 5.72
C ASN A 272 -22.62 -9.50 4.36
N LEU A 273 -21.61 -9.86 3.57
CA LEU A 273 -21.41 -9.38 2.19
C LEU A 273 -22.61 -9.71 1.30
N LYS A 274 -23.05 -10.98 1.31
CA LYS A 274 -24.23 -11.42 0.52
C LYS A 274 -25.50 -10.70 0.93
N ALA A 275 -25.73 -10.51 2.24
CA ALA A 275 -26.88 -9.77 2.75
C ALA A 275 -26.89 -8.29 2.29
N GLN A 276 -25.72 -7.72 1.99
CA GLN A 276 -25.59 -6.38 1.42
C GLN A 276 -25.57 -6.37 -0.13
N GLY A 277 -25.86 -7.50 -0.79
CA GLY A 277 -25.89 -7.57 -2.26
C GLY A 277 -24.52 -7.43 -2.91
N VAL A 278 -23.46 -7.77 -2.18
CA VAL A 278 -22.09 -7.82 -2.72
C VAL A 278 -21.87 -9.13 -3.44
N VAL A 279 -21.35 -9.05 -4.66
CA VAL A 279 -20.84 -10.20 -5.39
C VAL A 279 -19.45 -10.53 -4.84
N VAL A 280 -19.32 -11.69 -4.20
CA VAL A 280 -18.03 -12.15 -3.67
C VAL A 280 -17.34 -13.00 -4.74
N GLY A 281 -16.27 -12.46 -5.32
CA GLY A 281 -15.49 -13.11 -6.35
C GLY A 281 -14.29 -13.83 -5.74
N PHE A 282 -14.40 -15.14 -5.55
CA PHE A 282 -13.24 -15.92 -5.13
C PHE A 282 -12.25 -16.07 -6.29
N VAL A 283 -10.96 -15.84 -6.04
CA VAL A 283 -9.91 -15.88 -7.08
C VAL A 283 -9.91 -17.21 -7.85
N ASN A 284 -10.01 -18.34 -7.15
CA ASN A 284 -10.05 -19.66 -7.78
C ASN A 284 -11.33 -19.89 -8.58
N GLU A 285 -12.47 -19.36 -8.14
CA GLU A 285 -13.75 -19.50 -8.86
C GLU A 285 -13.81 -18.62 -10.11
N LEU A 286 -13.19 -17.44 -10.06
CA LEU A 286 -13.15 -16.51 -11.20
C LEU A 286 -12.13 -16.93 -12.26
N PHE A 287 -10.97 -17.44 -11.85
CA PHE A 287 -9.80 -17.62 -12.73
C PHE A 287 -9.19 -19.03 -12.71
N GLY A 288 -9.67 -19.93 -11.85
CA GLY A 288 -9.16 -21.29 -11.67
C GLY A 288 -8.04 -21.41 -10.64
N ASP A 289 -7.82 -22.63 -10.13
CA ASP A 289 -6.83 -22.90 -9.07
C ASP A 289 -5.38 -22.59 -9.50
N LYS A 290 -5.02 -22.90 -10.75
CA LYS A 290 -3.68 -22.58 -11.29
C LYS A 290 -3.35 -21.09 -11.20
N TYR A 291 -4.38 -20.25 -11.32
CA TYR A 291 -4.23 -18.80 -11.23
C TYR A 291 -4.00 -18.35 -9.78
N LYS A 292 -4.72 -18.96 -8.83
CA LYS A 292 -4.48 -18.75 -7.39
C LYS A 292 -3.04 -19.17 -7.00
N ASP A 293 -2.58 -20.32 -7.48
CA ASP A 293 -1.21 -20.81 -7.24
C ASP A 293 -0.16 -19.86 -7.82
N LEU A 294 -0.43 -19.28 -9.00
CA LEU A 294 0.43 -18.27 -9.61
C LEU A 294 0.53 -17.01 -8.74
N LEU A 295 -0.60 -16.50 -8.23
CA LEU A 295 -0.61 -15.32 -7.35
C LEU A 295 0.19 -15.59 -6.06
N ASN A 296 0.02 -16.76 -5.46
CA ASN A 296 0.77 -17.13 -4.26
C ASN A 296 2.27 -17.29 -4.53
N SER A 297 2.63 -17.84 -5.69
CA SER A 297 4.02 -17.93 -6.15
C SER A 297 4.64 -16.55 -6.36
N LEU A 298 3.90 -15.62 -6.95
CA LEU A 298 4.30 -14.23 -7.15
C LEU A 298 4.56 -13.52 -5.81
N ILE A 299 3.60 -13.59 -4.87
CA ILE A 299 3.74 -13.00 -3.53
C ILE A 299 4.98 -13.58 -2.83
N SER A 300 5.12 -14.91 -2.84
CA SER A 300 6.25 -15.59 -2.20
C SER A 300 7.60 -15.19 -2.81
N LEU A 301 7.67 -15.08 -4.14
CA LEU A 301 8.91 -14.69 -4.83
C LEU A 301 9.32 -13.27 -4.48
N VAL A 302 8.41 -12.31 -4.58
CA VAL A 302 8.70 -10.90 -4.25
C VAL A 302 9.05 -10.75 -2.77
N THR A 303 8.32 -11.43 -1.87
CA THR A 303 8.58 -11.37 -0.42
C THR A 303 10.00 -11.81 -0.06
N ASN A 304 10.51 -12.84 -0.73
CA ASN A 304 11.79 -13.49 -0.41
C ASN A 304 12.81 -13.36 -1.55
N ALA A 305 12.70 -12.30 -2.35
CA ALA A 305 13.38 -12.17 -3.63
C ALA A 305 14.90 -12.38 -3.54
N GLY A 306 15.59 -11.69 -2.63
CA GLY A 306 17.05 -11.83 -2.48
C GLY A 306 17.49 -13.26 -2.12
N ALA A 307 16.74 -13.93 -1.23
CA ALA A 307 17.05 -15.30 -0.82
C ALA A 307 16.75 -16.33 -1.92
N ILE A 308 15.60 -16.19 -2.60
CA ILE A 308 15.19 -17.09 -3.68
C ILE A 308 16.09 -16.92 -4.90
N LEU A 309 16.38 -15.70 -5.35
CA LEU A 309 17.21 -15.48 -6.53
C LEU A 309 18.64 -16.01 -6.35
N LYS A 310 19.16 -16.00 -5.12
CA LYS A 310 20.48 -16.58 -4.82
C LYS A 310 20.48 -18.12 -4.76
N LYS A 311 19.43 -18.73 -4.21
CA LYS A 311 19.35 -20.20 -3.99
C LYS A 311 18.70 -20.96 -5.14
N ASN A 312 17.62 -20.42 -5.69
CA ASN A 312 16.82 -20.99 -6.77
C ASN A 312 16.42 -19.90 -7.80
N PRO A 313 17.38 -19.43 -8.62
CA PRO A 313 17.12 -18.46 -9.67
C PRO A 313 16.07 -18.91 -10.71
N GLU A 314 15.80 -20.21 -10.84
CA GLU A 314 14.84 -20.74 -11.81
C GLU A 314 13.39 -20.44 -11.44
N ALA A 315 13.10 -20.22 -10.15
CA ALA A 315 11.75 -19.86 -9.69
C ALA A 315 11.25 -18.55 -10.32
N TYR A 316 12.14 -17.59 -10.56
CA TYR A 316 11.80 -16.34 -11.26
C TYR A 316 11.44 -16.58 -12.73
N LEU A 317 12.24 -17.40 -13.43
CA LEU A 317 12.00 -17.73 -14.83
C LEU A 317 10.68 -18.49 -15.02
N ASP A 318 10.42 -19.47 -14.17
CA ASP A 318 9.17 -20.24 -14.18
C ASP A 318 7.97 -19.33 -13.91
N LEU A 319 8.08 -18.39 -12.96
CA LEU A 319 7.02 -17.43 -12.68
C LEU A 319 6.70 -16.58 -13.90
N ILE A 320 7.71 -15.99 -14.56
CA ILE A 320 7.46 -15.15 -15.73
C ILE A 320 6.90 -15.98 -16.89
N SER A 321 7.44 -17.18 -17.13
CA SER A 321 6.90 -18.07 -18.17
C SER A 321 5.42 -18.37 -17.95
N LYS A 322 5.01 -18.63 -16.69
CA LYS A 322 3.61 -18.85 -16.32
C LYS A 322 2.75 -17.59 -16.50
N LEU A 323 3.27 -16.42 -16.11
CA LEU A 323 2.58 -15.13 -16.31
C LEU A 323 2.30 -14.87 -17.79
N ASN A 324 3.29 -15.07 -18.67
CA ASN A 324 3.12 -14.85 -20.10
C ASN A 324 2.14 -15.85 -20.75
N LYS A 325 2.13 -17.12 -20.31
CA LYS A 325 1.18 -18.12 -20.83
C LYS A 325 -0.27 -17.82 -20.45
N LEU A 326 -0.49 -17.22 -19.28
CA LEU A 326 -1.83 -16.96 -18.75
C LEU A 326 -2.38 -15.59 -19.15
N VAL A 327 -1.59 -14.76 -19.81
CA VAL A 327 -1.95 -13.36 -20.11
C VAL A 327 -1.58 -13.04 -21.55
N ASP A 328 -2.58 -12.80 -22.40
CA ASP A 328 -2.42 -12.42 -23.82
C ASP A 328 -1.73 -11.04 -23.97
N GLY A 329 -0.41 -10.95 -23.76
CA GLY A 329 0.42 -9.77 -24.05
C GLY A 329 0.15 -8.50 -23.21
N LYS A 330 -0.75 -8.54 -22.22
CA LYS A 330 -1.19 -7.36 -21.41
C LYS A 330 -0.40 -7.14 -20.12
N THR A 331 0.79 -7.70 -20.01
CA THR A 331 1.63 -7.69 -18.80
C THR A 331 2.49 -6.43 -18.65
N ASN A 332 2.35 -5.41 -19.51
CA ASN A 332 3.22 -4.22 -19.49
C ASN A 332 3.31 -3.51 -18.12
N ASN A 333 2.26 -3.54 -17.30
CA ASN A 333 2.30 -2.97 -15.96
C ASN A 333 3.05 -3.84 -14.93
N LEU A 334 3.11 -5.16 -15.12
CA LEU A 334 3.85 -6.10 -14.26
C LEU A 334 5.34 -6.14 -14.60
N ARG A 335 5.72 -5.72 -15.81
CA ARG A 335 7.12 -5.70 -16.25
C ARG A 335 7.98 -4.83 -15.33
N GLY A 336 7.47 -3.68 -14.90
CA GLY A 336 8.16 -2.76 -13.97
C GLY A 336 8.51 -3.44 -12.65
N ASP A 337 7.49 -3.96 -11.94
CA ASP A 337 7.67 -4.61 -10.63
C ASP A 337 8.58 -5.85 -10.71
N LEU A 338 8.50 -6.61 -11.81
CA LEU A 338 9.34 -7.79 -12.03
C LEU A 338 10.75 -7.44 -12.53
N PHE A 339 11.00 -6.19 -12.94
CA PHE A 339 12.31 -5.77 -13.46
C PHE A 339 13.34 -5.66 -12.35
N GLU A 340 12.93 -5.23 -11.16
CA GLU A 340 13.80 -5.25 -9.98
C GLU A 340 14.31 -6.67 -9.67
N LEU A 341 13.48 -7.69 -9.88
CA LEU A 341 13.89 -9.08 -9.73
C LEU A 341 14.89 -9.51 -10.83
N ALA A 342 14.79 -8.96 -12.04
CA ALA A 342 15.76 -9.19 -13.10
C ALA A 342 17.13 -8.57 -12.74
N VAL A 343 17.14 -7.32 -12.31
CA VAL A 343 18.38 -6.65 -11.86
C VAL A 343 18.92 -7.33 -10.61
N GLY A 344 18.05 -7.73 -9.68
CA GLY A 344 18.38 -8.53 -8.52
C GLY A 344 19.00 -9.89 -8.87
N TYR A 345 18.50 -10.56 -9.93
CA TYR A 345 19.11 -11.78 -10.47
C TYR A 345 20.55 -11.51 -10.92
N TYR A 346 20.76 -10.44 -11.69
CA TYR A 346 22.11 -10.05 -12.14
C TYR A 346 23.02 -9.79 -10.93
N GLN A 347 22.59 -8.92 -10.02
CA GLN A 347 23.38 -8.56 -8.83
C GLN A 347 23.63 -9.77 -7.92
N GLY A 348 22.72 -10.74 -7.83
CA GLY A 348 22.91 -11.99 -7.08
C GLY A 348 24.05 -12.86 -7.60
N ARG A 349 24.51 -12.66 -8.84
CA ARG A 349 25.69 -13.33 -9.42
C ARG A 349 27.00 -12.60 -9.14
N VAL A 350 26.94 -11.29 -8.93
CA VAL A 350 28.12 -10.43 -8.77
C VAL A 350 28.40 -10.10 -7.31
N CYS A 351 27.35 -10.00 -6.49
CA CYS A 351 27.41 -9.59 -5.09
C CYS A 351 27.40 -10.79 -4.13
N LYS A 352 28.03 -10.62 -2.96
CA LYS A 352 28.01 -11.62 -1.88
C LYS A 352 26.63 -11.74 -1.25
N SER A 353 25.92 -10.64 -1.11
CA SER A 353 24.53 -10.60 -0.65
C SER A 353 23.77 -9.53 -1.41
N ILE A 354 22.46 -9.74 -1.52
CA ILE A 354 21.53 -8.81 -2.15
C ILE A 354 20.28 -8.67 -1.28
N ASP A 355 19.74 -7.46 -1.22
CA ASP A 355 18.39 -7.17 -0.76
C ASP A 355 17.64 -6.46 -1.91
N ILE A 356 16.37 -6.80 -2.11
CA ILE A 356 15.53 -6.21 -3.16
C ILE A 356 14.34 -5.53 -2.46
N GLY A 357 14.01 -4.32 -2.88
CA GLY A 357 12.99 -3.48 -2.22
C GLY A 357 13.39 -3.11 -0.78
N LYS A 358 14.67 -2.84 -0.53
CA LYS A 358 15.18 -2.58 0.82
C LYS A 358 14.70 -1.20 1.30
N LEU A 359 13.79 -1.21 2.27
CA LEU A 359 13.35 0.01 2.92
C LEU A 359 14.37 0.50 3.94
N ILE A 360 14.74 1.78 3.85
CA ILE A 360 15.60 2.46 4.81
C ILE A 360 14.88 3.68 5.39
N ASN A 361 15.25 4.04 6.61
CA ASN A 361 14.82 5.28 7.25
C ASN A 361 16.07 5.99 7.80
N HIS A 362 16.22 7.26 7.47
CA HIS A 362 17.29 8.10 7.98
C HIS A 362 16.74 9.50 8.27
N GLU A 363 16.88 9.95 9.52
CA GLU A 363 16.36 11.25 10.01
C GLU A 363 14.86 11.45 9.74
N GLY A 364 14.07 10.37 9.77
CA GLY A 364 12.62 10.41 9.50
C GLY A 364 12.25 10.38 8.01
N LEU A 365 13.23 10.38 7.11
CA LEU A 365 13.02 10.21 5.67
C LEU A 365 13.12 8.74 5.31
N GLN A 366 12.01 8.18 4.85
CA GLN A 366 11.92 6.82 4.33
C GLN A 366 12.28 6.80 2.84
N ARG A 367 13.10 5.83 2.42
CA ARG A 367 13.45 5.58 1.02
C ARG A 367 13.50 4.08 0.77
N GLU A 368 12.96 3.63 -0.34
CA GLU A 368 13.14 2.27 -0.83
C GLU A 368 14.35 2.20 -1.76
N ILE A 369 15.19 1.17 -1.62
CA ILE A 369 16.27 0.84 -2.54
C ILE A 369 15.84 -0.38 -3.34
N ASP A 370 15.68 -0.23 -4.65
CA ASP A 370 15.15 -1.29 -5.52
C ASP A 370 16.04 -2.54 -5.46
N VAL A 371 17.36 -2.37 -5.63
CA VAL A 371 18.34 -3.45 -5.41
C VAL A 371 19.56 -2.92 -4.65
N PHE A 372 19.85 -3.53 -3.50
CA PHE A 372 21.04 -3.29 -2.68
C PHE A 372 21.97 -4.50 -2.77
N GLY A 373 23.16 -4.34 -3.33
CA GLY A 373 24.17 -5.38 -3.48
C GLY A 373 25.43 -5.10 -2.66
N LEU A 374 25.91 -6.10 -1.91
CA LEU A 374 27.12 -6.00 -1.11
C LEU A 374 28.27 -6.83 -1.69
N GLN A 375 29.40 -6.19 -1.93
CA GLN A 375 30.68 -6.83 -2.29
C GLN A 375 31.72 -6.68 -1.17
N SER A 376 32.92 -7.22 -1.38
CA SER A 376 34.03 -7.13 -0.41
C SER A 376 34.44 -5.68 -0.16
N ASP A 377 34.52 -4.88 -1.22
CA ASP A 377 35.13 -3.55 -1.29
C ASP A 377 34.13 -2.44 -1.64
N LYS A 378 32.99 -2.80 -2.24
CA LYS A 378 31.96 -1.84 -2.68
C LYS A 378 30.53 -2.27 -2.33
N ILE A 379 29.64 -1.29 -2.39
CA ILE A 379 28.19 -1.43 -2.29
C ILE A 379 27.60 -0.90 -3.60
N ILE A 380 26.70 -1.70 -4.18
CA ILE A 380 25.97 -1.35 -5.39
C ILE A 380 24.52 -1.04 -5.01
N ILE A 381 24.04 0.13 -5.41
CA ILE A 381 22.69 0.63 -5.13
C ILE A 381 22.03 0.92 -6.47
N SER A 382 21.13 0.04 -6.91
CA SER A 382 20.52 0.12 -8.23
C SER A 382 19.08 0.67 -8.14
N GLU A 383 18.78 1.65 -8.97
CA GLU A 383 17.43 2.12 -9.32
C GLU A 383 16.98 1.41 -10.60
N CYS A 384 15.72 0.97 -10.67
CA CYS A 384 15.20 0.13 -11.74
C CYS A 384 13.96 0.75 -12.39
N LYS A 385 13.96 0.85 -13.73
CA LYS A 385 12.81 1.30 -14.54
C LYS A 385 12.55 0.34 -15.69
N GLY A 386 11.65 -0.61 -15.46
CA GLY A 386 11.26 -1.67 -16.39
C GLY A 386 10.11 -1.30 -17.35
N TYR A 387 10.07 -0.07 -17.87
CA TYR A 387 9.02 0.40 -18.79
C TYR A 387 9.57 0.69 -20.19
N ASN A 388 8.68 0.78 -21.18
CA ASN A 388 9.05 1.05 -22.57
C ASN A 388 9.35 2.54 -22.86
N GLN A 389 9.10 3.42 -21.90
CA GLN A 389 9.31 4.87 -22.01
C GLN A 389 10.73 5.24 -21.59
N LYS A 390 11.33 6.19 -22.31
CA LYS A 390 12.62 6.80 -21.93
C LYS A 390 12.49 7.57 -20.62
N VAL A 391 13.46 7.37 -19.72
CA VAL A 391 13.59 8.15 -18.49
C VAL A 391 13.97 9.59 -18.84
N GLY A 392 13.26 10.54 -18.26
CA GLY A 392 13.45 11.97 -18.48
C GLY A 392 14.40 12.65 -17.49
N LEU A 393 14.77 13.90 -17.79
CA LEU A 393 15.69 14.69 -16.96
C LEU A 393 15.20 14.88 -15.52
N GLU A 394 13.91 15.20 -15.32
CA GLU A 394 13.38 15.47 -13.98
C GLU A 394 13.42 14.24 -13.08
N GLU A 395 13.12 13.06 -13.62
CA GLU A 395 13.20 11.80 -12.85
C GLU A 395 14.64 11.51 -12.40
N VAL A 396 15.61 11.68 -13.29
CA VAL A 396 17.04 11.54 -12.95
C VAL A 396 17.48 12.59 -11.93
N LYS A 397 17.02 13.83 -12.04
CA LYS A 397 17.34 14.89 -11.08
C LYS A 397 16.82 14.49 -9.70
N THR A 398 15.54 14.17 -9.56
CA THR A 398 14.93 13.73 -8.30
C THR A 398 15.71 12.57 -7.70
N TRP A 399 16.06 11.56 -8.51
CA TRP A 399 16.89 10.44 -8.04
C TRP A 399 18.22 10.90 -7.43
N LEU A 400 19.02 11.68 -8.18
CA LEU A 400 20.35 12.11 -7.75
C LEU A 400 20.35 13.18 -6.64
N THR A 401 19.33 14.04 -6.58
CA THR A 401 19.30 15.17 -5.64
C THR A 401 18.48 14.91 -4.38
N GLU A 402 17.57 13.93 -4.41
CA GLU A 402 16.67 13.67 -3.27
C GLU A 402 16.82 12.25 -2.72
N LYS A 403 16.91 11.22 -3.56
CA LYS A 403 16.99 9.82 -3.12
C LYS A 403 18.41 9.43 -2.73
N VAL A 404 19.37 9.64 -3.64
CA VAL A 404 20.80 9.29 -3.44
C VAL A 404 21.43 9.92 -2.19
N PRO A 405 21.20 11.20 -1.86
CA PRO A 405 21.80 11.80 -0.66
C PRO A 405 21.35 11.14 0.64
N VAL A 406 20.06 10.78 0.75
CA VAL A 406 19.51 10.10 1.94
C VAL A 406 20.10 8.70 2.07
N ILE A 407 20.13 7.93 0.99
CA ILE A 407 20.72 6.58 0.98
C ILE A 407 22.20 6.63 1.35
N ARG A 408 22.96 7.58 0.77
CA ARG A 408 24.39 7.73 1.06
C ARG A 408 24.63 8.02 2.54
N LYS A 409 23.90 8.97 3.13
CA LYS A 409 24.02 9.26 4.57
C LYS A 409 23.69 8.03 5.40
N TRP A 410 22.58 7.35 5.07
CA TRP A 410 22.19 6.11 5.73
C TRP A 410 23.30 5.06 5.69
N VAL A 411 23.97 4.83 4.55
CA VAL A 411 25.09 3.88 4.46
C VAL A 411 26.29 4.32 5.29
N LEU A 412 26.64 5.61 5.28
CA LEU A 412 27.79 6.14 6.01
C LEU A 412 27.63 6.06 7.54
N ASP A 413 26.38 6.04 8.02
CA ASP A 413 26.07 5.87 9.44
C ASP A 413 26.11 4.40 9.89
N GLN A 414 26.34 3.44 8.98
CA GLN A 414 26.42 2.02 9.30
C GLN A 414 27.88 1.58 9.46
N PRO A 415 28.37 1.33 10.70
CA PRO A 415 29.78 1.06 10.94
C PRO A 415 30.33 -0.17 10.20
N SER A 416 29.48 -1.14 9.87
CA SER A 416 29.89 -2.38 9.20
C SER A 416 30.12 -2.25 7.69
N ILE A 417 29.67 -1.14 7.08
CA ILE A 417 29.68 -0.97 5.62
C ILE A 417 30.07 0.46 5.18
N SER A 418 30.31 1.39 6.11
CA SER A 418 30.57 2.80 5.84
C SER A 418 31.89 3.09 5.10
N ASP A 419 32.84 2.16 5.15
CA ASP A 419 34.16 2.26 4.53
C ASP A 419 34.20 1.79 3.07
N LYS A 420 33.10 1.19 2.59
CA LYS A 420 33.01 0.62 1.24
C LYS A 420 32.76 1.70 0.19
N GLU A 421 33.31 1.49 -1.00
CA GLU A 421 33.01 2.33 -2.16
C GLU A 421 31.51 2.24 -2.51
N LEU A 422 30.87 3.38 -2.78
CA LEU A 422 29.47 3.44 -3.18
C LEU A 422 29.35 3.57 -4.70
N VAL A 423 28.59 2.67 -5.32
CA VAL A 423 28.23 2.73 -6.75
C VAL A 423 26.72 2.84 -6.86
N PHE A 424 26.24 3.98 -7.36
CA PHE A 424 24.83 4.18 -7.67
C PHE A 424 24.58 3.88 -9.14
N GLU A 425 23.65 2.96 -9.42
CA GLU A 425 23.33 2.51 -10.77
C GLU A 425 21.89 2.88 -11.14
N PHE A 426 21.65 3.29 -12.39
CA PHE A 426 20.29 3.48 -12.92
C PHE A 426 20.05 2.54 -14.11
N TRP A 427 19.14 1.59 -13.96
CA TRP A 427 18.80 0.59 -14.98
C TRP A 427 17.47 0.95 -15.64
N SER A 428 17.45 1.19 -16.96
CA SER A 428 16.24 1.52 -17.71
C SER A 428 16.08 0.66 -18.97
N THR A 429 14.99 -0.10 -19.07
CA THR A 429 14.68 -0.87 -20.29
C THR A 429 14.21 0.01 -21.44
N GLY A 430 13.65 1.18 -21.14
CA GLY A 430 13.22 2.17 -22.12
C GLY A 430 14.33 3.13 -22.56
N GLY A 431 15.51 3.05 -21.92
CA GLY A 431 16.62 3.97 -22.10
C GLY A 431 16.38 5.34 -21.46
N PHE A 432 17.14 6.33 -21.91
CA PHE A 432 17.15 7.70 -21.40
C PHE A 432 16.95 8.71 -22.53
N ASN A 433 16.42 9.89 -22.21
CA ASN A 433 16.44 11.01 -23.14
C ASN A 433 17.81 11.71 -23.12
N ASP A 434 18.12 12.47 -24.17
CA ASP A 434 19.46 13.07 -24.36
C ASP A 434 19.84 14.04 -23.24
N GLU A 435 18.85 14.76 -22.71
CA GLU A 435 19.02 15.66 -21.56
C GLU A 435 19.40 14.90 -20.28
N ALA A 436 18.76 13.76 -20.01
CA ALA A 436 19.09 12.89 -18.87
C ALA A 436 20.49 12.29 -19.03
N ILE A 437 20.85 11.80 -20.22
CA ILE A 437 22.20 11.28 -20.51
C ILE A 437 23.24 12.37 -20.24
N THR A 438 23.03 13.57 -20.80
CA THR A 438 23.93 14.71 -20.60
C THR A 438 24.11 15.03 -19.11
N PHE A 439 23.01 15.03 -18.35
CA PHE A 439 23.04 15.29 -16.93
C PHE A 439 23.75 14.18 -16.13
N LEU A 440 23.46 12.90 -16.41
CA LEU A 440 24.09 11.75 -15.75
C LEU A 440 25.60 11.72 -16.01
N THR A 441 26.02 11.86 -17.26
CA THR A 441 27.44 11.89 -17.64
C THR A 441 28.17 13.02 -16.95
N LYS A 442 27.62 14.24 -16.98
CA LYS A 442 28.22 15.38 -16.27
C LYS A 442 28.32 15.13 -14.76
N ARG A 443 27.30 14.50 -14.14
CA ARG A 443 27.34 14.20 -12.70
C ARG A 443 28.36 13.11 -12.38
N LYS A 444 28.46 12.07 -13.22
CA LYS A 444 29.44 10.99 -13.11
C LYS A 444 30.87 11.50 -13.13
N GLU A 445 31.18 12.47 -14.00
CA GLU A 445 32.52 13.07 -14.09
C GLU A 445 32.86 13.99 -12.90
N ASN A 446 31.87 14.71 -12.38
CA ASN A 446 32.10 15.75 -11.37
C ASN A 446 32.04 15.27 -9.92
N THR A 447 31.46 14.10 -9.64
CA THR A 447 31.37 13.58 -8.27
C THR A 447 32.57 12.71 -7.92
N SER A 448 33.23 13.02 -6.81
CA SER A 448 34.29 12.19 -6.22
C SER A 448 33.82 11.41 -4.99
N LYS A 449 32.57 11.63 -4.55
CA LYS A 449 32.03 11.08 -3.29
C LYS A 449 31.50 9.66 -3.40
N TYR A 450 31.23 9.21 -4.63
CA TYR A 450 30.64 7.92 -5.01
C TYR A 450 30.73 7.79 -6.54
N LYS A 451 30.53 6.59 -7.09
CA LYS A 451 30.43 6.35 -8.54
C LYS A 451 28.97 6.37 -8.99
N ILE A 452 28.75 6.80 -10.24
CA ILE A 452 27.46 6.77 -10.92
C ILE A 452 27.62 5.96 -12.19
N ASP A 453 26.75 4.98 -12.38
CA ASP A 453 26.59 4.25 -13.64
C ASP A 453 25.12 4.23 -14.04
N PHE A 454 24.85 4.07 -15.33
CA PHE A 454 23.50 3.95 -15.86
C PHE A 454 23.54 3.06 -17.07
N PHE A 455 22.48 2.26 -17.25
CA PHE A 455 22.42 1.21 -18.25
C PHE A 455 21.09 1.26 -18.98
N ASP A 456 21.13 1.39 -20.30
CA ASP A 456 20.02 1.06 -21.17
C ASP A 456 19.96 -0.44 -21.49
N LEU A 457 18.99 -0.85 -22.30
CA LEU A 457 18.77 -2.25 -22.62
C LEU A 457 19.96 -2.90 -23.36
N ASP A 458 20.65 -2.16 -24.23
CA ASP A 458 21.79 -2.68 -24.99
C ASP A 458 22.99 -2.87 -24.06
N GLU A 459 23.24 -1.91 -23.18
CA GLU A 459 24.27 -2.00 -22.14
C GLU A 459 24.00 -3.17 -21.18
N MET A 460 22.73 -3.41 -20.80
CA MET A 460 22.33 -4.57 -20.00
C MET A 460 22.61 -5.89 -20.72
N ILE A 461 22.41 -5.96 -22.04
CA ILE A 461 22.73 -7.14 -22.85
C ILE A 461 24.24 -7.38 -22.83
N GLU A 462 25.08 -6.35 -22.98
CA GLU A 462 26.53 -6.52 -22.87
C GLU A 462 26.94 -7.00 -21.48
N LYS A 463 26.38 -6.42 -20.42
CA LYS A 463 26.60 -6.88 -19.04
C LYS A 463 26.20 -8.33 -18.82
N SER A 464 25.13 -8.80 -19.47
CA SER A 464 24.72 -10.21 -19.39
C SER A 464 25.78 -11.17 -19.93
N LYS A 465 26.53 -10.73 -20.96
CA LYS A 465 27.64 -11.50 -21.55
C LYS A 465 28.86 -11.52 -20.63
N GLU A 466 29.15 -10.42 -19.93
CA GLU A 466 30.26 -10.33 -18.97
C GLU A 466 30.14 -11.40 -17.86
N ILE A 467 28.93 -11.57 -17.32
CA ILE A 467 28.65 -12.59 -16.30
C ILE A 467 28.38 -14.00 -16.88
N LYS A 468 28.53 -14.16 -18.21
CA LYS A 468 28.26 -15.40 -18.97
C LYS A 468 26.89 -16.02 -18.67
N SER A 469 25.88 -15.19 -18.42
CA SER A 469 24.56 -15.64 -18.01
C SER A 469 23.57 -15.64 -19.18
N LYS A 470 23.49 -16.77 -19.89
CA LYS A 470 22.49 -16.96 -20.97
C LYS A 470 21.06 -16.69 -20.48
N LYS A 471 20.75 -17.11 -19.26
CA LYS A 471 19.43 -16.94 -18.62
C LYS A 471 19.07 -15.47 -18.40
N PHE A 472 20.03 -14.61 -18.03
CA PHE A 472 19.75 -13.18 -17.89
C PHE A 472 19.53 -12.52 -19.24
N THR A 473 20.30 -12.92 -20.26
CA THR A 473 20.05 -12.49 -21.64
C THR A 473 18.66 -12.91 -22.14
N GLU A 474 18.22 -14.15 -21.84
CA GLU A 474 16.87 -14.64 -22.14
C GLU A 474 15.80 -13.79 -21.44
N ILE A 475 15.97 -13.47 -20.15
CA ILE A 475 15.04 -12.58 -19.42
C ILE A 475 14.89 -11.24 -20.14
N LEU A 476 16.01 -10.59 -20.48
CA LEU A 476 15.97 -9.30 -21.15
C LEU A 476 15.28 -9.41 -22.52
N ARG A 477 15.63 -10.45 -23.31
CA ARG A 477 15.11 -10.64 -24.66
C ARG A 477 13.62 -10.99 -24.72
N GLU A 478 13.18 -11.91 -23.89
CA GLU A 478 11.81 -12.42 -23.94
C GLU A 478 10.80 -11.45 -23.29
N TYR A 479 11.24 -10.65 -22.32
CA TYR A 479 10.31 -9.89 -21.47
C TYR A 479 10.49 -8.36 -21.54
N TYR A 480 11.65 -7.86 -21.98
CA TYR A 480 11.96 -6.43 -21.93
C TYR A 480 12.39 -5.83 -23.27
N ILE A 481 12.81 -6.63 -24.24
CA ILE A 481 12.96 -6.17 -25.63
C ILE A 481 11.57 -5.94 -26.23
N LYS A 482 11.43 -4.82 -26.94
CA LYS A 482 10.21 -4.49 -27.67
C LYS A 482 10.00 -5.53 -28.78
N GLU A 483 8.83 -6.16 -28.82
CA GLU A 483 8.33 -6.68 -30.09
C GLU A 483 8.11 -5.47 -31.00
N ILE A 484 8.74 -5.50 -32.18
CA ILE A 484 8.69 -4.44 -33.20
C ILE A 484 7.31 -4.42 -33.86
#